data_AF-X0UX39-F1
#
_entry.id   AF-X0UX39-F1
#
_cell.length_a   1.000
_cell.length_b   1.000
_cell.length_c   1.000
_cell.angle_alpha   90.00
_cell.angle_beta   90.00
_cell.angle_gamma   90.00
#
_symmetry.space_group_name_H-M   'P 1'
#
loop_
_entity.id
_entity.type
_entity.pdbx_description
1 polymer ?
#
loop_
_entity_poly.entity_id
_entity_poly.type
_entity_poly.pdbx_seq_one_letter_code
_entity_poly.pdbx_strand_id
1 'polypeptide(L)'
;MIFTFFNRTVVSLSIISLTGSIKNKKIIIIKDGHYVPAVKLCSWKDNKKAAYTITFDDARASHFQISAQELKQRKMVGTFYLNTKNISNWSSWKTLFYEGNEIGSHTYSHPYCTKISEEVLRYEIKKAKIDIMQNIVGNIDVSSFAYPYGSYNDSIRKIVLEYHLSARTAVNGINDFNLKEEEFGMLKAIWATSPYDIDALNNIVLETIQRNGYVIYIFHSVSNKE
;
A
#
# COMPACT_ATOMS: atom_id res chain seq x y z
N MET A 1 1.81 -15.20 11.41
CA MET A 1 1.96 -14.35 12.61
C MET A 1 3.01 -13.30 12.27
N ILE A 2 2.61 -12.14 11.77
CA ILE A 2 3.53 -11.07 11.38
C ILE A 2 2.84 -9.72 11.62
N PHE A 3 3.14 -9.11 12.76
CA PHE A 3 3.66 -7.75 12.92
C PHE A 3 4.65 -7.89 14.10
N THR A 4 5.84 -7.27 14.13
CA THR A 4 6.03 -5.85 14.39
C THR A 4 7.53 -5.51 14.25
N PHE A 5 7.81 -4.21 14.04
CA PHE A 5 9.09 -3.48 14.14
C PHE A 5 10.00 -3.41 12.91
N PHE A 6 9.89 -2.27 12.21
CA PHE A 6 11.01 -1.62 11.55
C PHE A 6 12.10 -1.31 12.60
N ASN A 7 13.09 -2.18 12.73
CA ASN A 7 14.36 -1.78 13.31
C ASN A 7 15.22 -1.21 12.17
N ARG A 8 15.37 0.13 12.17
CA ARG A 8 16.35 0.81 11.33
C ARG A 8 17.74 0.41 11.80
N THR A 9 18.32 -0.62 11.20
CA THR A 9 19.77 -0.77 11.12
C THR A 9 20.16 -0.55 9.67
N VAL A 10 20.38 0.71 9.32
CA VAL A 10 21.09 1.04 8.08
C VAL A 10 22.54 0.65 8.32
N VAL A 11 22.93 -0.55 7.89
CA VAL A 11 24.34 -0.86 7.70
C VAL A 11 24.77 -0.11 6.46
N SER A 12 25.52 0.99 6.61
CA SER A 12 26.12 1.66 5.47
C SER A 12 27.17 0.72 4.85
N LEU A 13 26.80 0.03 3.78
CA LEU A 13 27.75 -0.67 2.93
C LEU A 13 28.27 0.33 1.90
N SER A 14 29.53 0.71 2.03
CA SER A 14 30.28 1.42 0.99
C SER A 14 30.41 0.47 -0.21
N ILE A 15 29.44 0.52 -1.13
CA ILE A 15 29.50 -0.22 -2.39
C ILE A 15 30.46 0.54 -3.31
N ILE A 16 31.63 -0.02 -3.56
CA ILE A 16 32.49 0.41 -4.66
C ILE A 16 31.71 0.15 -5.94
N SER A 17 31.36 1.22 -6.64
CA SER A 17 30.59 1.18 -7.88
C SER A 17 31.37 0.46 -8.98
N LEU A 18 30.92 -0.74 -9.34
CA LEU A 18 31.22 -1.32 -10.65
C LEU A 18 29.98 -1.14 -11.51
N THR A 19 30.09 -0.27 -12.50
CA THR A 19 29.09 0.02 -13.51
C THR A 19 28.79 -1.24 -14.32
N GLY A 20 27.65 -1.89 -14.04
CA GLY A 20 27.19 -3.04 -14.79
C GLY A 20 25.91 -3.64 -14.22
N SER A 21 24.95 -3.95 -15.09
CA SER A 21 23.64 -4.53 -14.74
C SER A 21 23.78 -5.75 -13.79
N ILE A 22 23.25 -5.63 -12.57
CA ILE A 22 23.30 -6.69 -11.56
C ILE A 22 22.00 -7.49 -11.63
N LYS A 23 21.91 -8.45 -12.55
CA LYS A 23 20.98 -9.58 -12.45
C LYS A 23 21.78 -10.84 -12.08
N ASN A 24 21.35 -11.53 -11.02
CA ASN A 24 21.79 -12.87 -10.61
C ASN A 24 23.25 -13.09 -10.13
N LYS A 25 23.95 -12.09 -9.59
CA LYS A 25 25.25 -12.36 -8.92
C LYS A 25 25.07 -12.65 -7.43
N LYS A 26 25.60 -13.80 -6.99
CA LYS A 26 25.91 -14.08 -5.56
C LYS A 26 26.87 -12.98 -5.09
N ILE A 27 26.43 -12.13 -4.17
CA ILE A 27 27.33 -11.17 -3.54
C ILE A 27 28.09 -11.92 -2.44
N ILE A 28 29.39 -12.14 -2.66
CA ILE A 28 30.29 -12.67 -1.64
C ILE A 28 30.78 -11.46 -0.85
N ILE A 29 30.35 -11.34 0.40
CA ILE A 29 30.86 -10.32 1.32
C ILE A 29 31.99 -10.99 2.12
N ILE A 30 33.20 -10.45 2.02
CA ILE A 30 34.31 -10.83 2.90
C ILE A 30 34.44 -9.71 3.92
N LYS A 31 34.19 -10.01 5.19
CA LYS A 31 34.44 -9.10 6.31
C LYS A 31 35.34 -9.84 7.31
N ASP A 32 36.47 -9.22 7.66
CA ASP A 32 37.42 -9.73 8.65
C ASP A 32 37.90 -11.18 8.39
N GLY A 33 38.07 -11.57 7.12
CA GLY A 33 38.53 -12.91 6.74
C GLY A 33 37.50 -14.04 6.88
N HIS A 34 36.25 -13.73 7.26
CA HIS A 34 35.18 -14.71 7.37
C HIS A 34 34.29 -14.71 6.13
N TYR A 35 33.94 -15.90 5.64
CA TYR A 35 33.00 -16.10 4.55
C TYR A 35 31.58 -15.75 5.03
N VAL A 36 31.01 -14.68 4.50
CA VAL A 36 29.56 -14.44 4.63
C VAL A 36 28.88 -15.27 3.55
N PRO A 37 27.90 -16.13 3.90
CA PRO A 37 27.10 -16.85 2.92
C PRO A 37 26.59 -15.90 1.85
N ALA A 38 26.66 -16.31 0.59
CA ALA A 38 26.21 -15.50 -0.54
C ALA A 38 24.80 -14.94 -0.27
N VAL A 39 24.70 -13.62 -0.13
CA VAL A 39 23.42 -12.95 0.09
C VAL A 39 22.69 -12.88 -1.25
N LYS A 40 21.43 -13.32 -1.26
CA LYS A 40 20.53 -13.19 -2.41
C LYS A 40 19.51 -12.09 -2.12
N LEU A 41 19.49 -11.08 -2.97
CA LEU A 41 18.37 -10.14 -3.02
C LEU A 41 17.13 -10.90 -3.52
N CYS A 42 16.13 -11.00 -2.65
CA CYS A 42 14.85 -11.64 -2.97
C CYS A 42 13.87 -10.57 -3.44
N SER A 43 12.98 -10.91 -4.38
CA SER A 43 11.94 -9.99 -4.86
C SER A 43 10.98 -9.56 -3.75
N TRP A 44 10.64 -10.49 -2.85
CA TRP A 44 9.74 -10.25 -1.73
C TRP A 44 10.28 -10.83 -0.43
N LYS A 45 9.74 -10.32 0.67
CA LYS A 45 10.00 -10.79 2.04
C LYS A 45 9.89 -12.32 2.11
N ASP A 46 10.76 -12.94 2.91
CA ASP A 46 10.80 -14.39 3.13
C ASP A 46 10.97 -15.21 1.83
N ASN A 47 11.64 -14.63 0.82
CA ASN A 47 11.88 -15.23 -0.50
C ASN A 47 10.59 -15.71 -1.19
N LYS A 48 9.48 -15.00 -0.95
CA LYS A 48 8.22 -15.24 -1.68
C LYS A 48 8.37 -14.80 -3.13
N LYS A 49 7.57 -15.42 -4.00
CA LYS A 49 7.54 -15.11 -5.43
C LYS A 49 6.72 -13.87 -5.72
N ALA A 50 5.62 -13.65 -5.01
CA ALA A 50 4.75 -12.50 -5.22
C ALA A 50 4.34 -11.87 -3.89
N ALA A 51 3.81 -10.65 -3.98
CA ALA A 51 3.09 -9.98 -2.91
C ALA A 51 1.65 -9.66 -3.32
N TYR A 52 0.80 -9.46 -2.32
CA TYR A 52 -0.55 -8.96 -2.52
C TYR A 52 -0.93 -7.99 -1.40
N THR A 53 -1.84 -7.07 -1.69
CA THR A 53 -2.50 -6.22 -0.71
C THR A 53 -4.00 -6.21 -0.99
N ILE A 54 -4.81 -6.23 0.07
CA ILE A 54 -6.26 -6.07 0.01
C ILE A 54 -6.58 -4.70 0.59
N THR A 55 -7.26 -3.88 -0.20
CA THR A 55 -7.50 -2.48 0.13
C THR A 55 -8.99 -2.15 0.12
N PHE A 56 -9.40 -1.26 1.03
CA PHE A 56 -10.77 -0.84 1.22
C PHE A 56 -10.89 0.68 1.18
N ASP A 57 -11.76 1.22 0.31
CA ASP A 57 -11.95 2.65 0.11
C ASP A 57 -13.27 3.17 0.69
N ASP A 58 -13.31 4.47 0.96
CA ASP A 58 -14.46 5.28 1.41
C ASP A 58 -14.79 5.27 2.91
N ALA A 59 -13.93 4.70 3.77
CA ALA A 59 -14.16 4.66 5.21
C ALA A 59 -15.56 4.16 5.62
N ARG A 60 -16.04 3.05 5.04
CA ARG A 60 -17.41 2.55 5.25
C ARG A 60 -17.55 1.74 6.54
N ALA A 61 -18.75 1.71 7.11
CA ALA A 61 -19.02 0.92 8.32
C ALA A 61 -18.82 -0.59 8.11
N SER A 62 -19.17 -1.10 6.93
CA SER A 62 -18.94 -2.48 6.52
C SER A 62 -17.46 -2.91 6.56
N HIS A 63 -16.51 -1.97 6.55
CA HIS A 63 -15.09 -2.27 6.67
C HIS A 63 -14.73 -2.89 8.02
N PHE A 64 -15.17 -2.29 9.14
CA PHE A 64 -14.88 -2.84 10.46
C PHE A 64 -15.91 -3.87 10.94
N GLN A 65 -17.14 -3.81 10.42
CA GLN A 65 -18.20 -4.78 10.78
C GLN A 65 -18.02 -6.13 10.09
N ILE A 66 -17.54 -6.15 8.84
CA ILE A 66 -17.45 -7.35 8.01
C ILE A 66 -16.00 -7.58 7.58
N SER A 67 -15.44 -6.64 6.82
CA SER A 67 -14.19 -6.86 6.08
C SER A 67 -13.01 -7.21 7.00
N ALA A 68 -12.82 -6.43 8.07
CA ALA A 68 -11.78 -6.66 9.06
C ALA A 68 -11.99 -7.97 9.84
N GLN A 69 -13.24 -8.34 10.14
CA GLN A 69 -13.54 -9.60 10.83
C GLN A 69 -13.19 -10.80 9.93
N GLU A 70 -13.53 -10.74 8.66
CA GLU A 70 -13.20 -11.79 7.69
C GLU A 70 -11.69 -11.91 7.48
N LEU A 71 -10.96 -10.79 7.39
CA LEU A 71 -9.49 -10.79 7.34
C LEU A 71 -8.87 -11.42 8.58
N LYS A 72 -9.34 -11.02 9.78
CA LYS A 72 -8.86 -11.53 11.07
C LYS A 72 -9.07 -13.03 11.21
N GLN A 73 -10.25 -13.55 10.84
CA GLN A 73 -10.53 -15.00 10.84
C GLN A 73 -9.55 -15.78 9.95
N ARG A 74 -9.10 -15.17 8.85
CA ARG A 74 -8.12 -15.74 7.91
C ARG A 74 -6.66 -15.42 8.28
N LYS A 75 -6.42 -14.76 9.42
CA LYS A 75 -5.09 -14.30 9.88
C LYS A 75 -4.40 -13.39 8.86
N MET A 76 -5.20 -12.58 8.18
CA MET A 76 -4.80 -11.58 7.20
C MET A 76 -5.04 -10.18 7.75
N VAL A 77 -4.39 -9.21 7.14
CA VAL A 77 -4.61 -7.77 7.36
C VAL A 77 -4.91 -7.10 6.03
N GLY A 78 -5.50 -5.91 6.09
CA GLY A 78 -5.74 -5.06 4.93
C GLY A 78 -5.29 -3.63 5.14
N THR A 79 -5.48 -2.83 4.08
CA THR A 79 -5.28 -1.38 4.10
C THR A 79 -6.63 -0.69 3.96
N PHE A 80 -6.93 0.24 4.85
CA PHE A 80 -8.19 1.00 4.84
C PHE A 80 -7.88 2.47 4.53
N TYR A 81 -8.33 2.95 3.37
CA TYR A 81 -8.11 4.32 2.91
C TYR A 81 -9.25 5.22 3.36
N LEU A 82 -8.92 6.26 4.14
CA LEU A 82 -9.92 7.09 4.81
C LEU A 82 -10.07 8.47 4.17
N ASN A 83 -11.29 8.78 3.74
CA ASN A 83 -11.75 10.14 3.45
C ASN A 83 -12.34 10.76 4.72
N THR A 84 -11.58 11.65 5.37
CA THR A 84 -11.77 11.91 6.82
C THR A 84 -12.92 12.85 7.17
N LYS A 85 -13.47 13.61 6.22
CA LYS A 85 -14.50 14.64 6.45
C LYS A 85 -15.72 14.13 7.22
N ASN A 86 -16.16 12.90 6.93
CA ASN A 86 -17.38 12.33 7.51
C ASN A 86 -17.12 11.36 8.68
N ILE A 87 -15.87 11.23 9.13
CA ILE A 87 -15.52 10.35 10.25
C ILE A 87 -15.71 11.11 11.57
N SER A 88 -16.86 10.90 12.19
CA SER A 88 -17.16 11.44 13.53
C SER A 88 -16.64 10.57 14.66
N ASN A 89 -16.54 9.25 14.44
CA ASN A 89 -16.04 8.29 15.43
C ASN A 89 -14.84 7.49 14.90
N TRP A 90 -13.72 7.59 15.61
CA TRP A 90 -12.45 6.97 15.26
C TRP A 90 -12.15 5.67 16.02
N SER A 91 -13.04 5.21 16.91
CA SER A 91 -12.78 4.04 17.75
C SER A 91 -12.51 2.78 16.93
N SER A 92 -13.36 2.49 15.94
CA SER A 92 -13.17 1.33 15.05
C SER A 92 -11.87 1.42 14.26
N TRP A 93 -11.54 2.59 13.71
CA TRP A 93 -10.29 2.79 12.95
C TRP A 93 -9.04 2.61 13.81
N LYS A 94 -9.06 3.10 15.06
CA LYS A 94 -8.01 2.83 16.05
C LYS A 94 -7.87 1.33 16.31
N THR A 95 -8.98 0.62 16.52
CA THR A 95 -8.96 -0.83 16.75
C THR A 95 -8.34 -1.55 15.55
N LEU A 96 -8.74 -1.22 14.32
CA LEU A 96 -8.16 -1.83 13.13
C LEU A 96 -6.64 -1.62 13.05
N PHE A 97 -6.15 -0.43 13.35
CA PHE A 97 -4.72 -0.13 13.42
C PHE A 97 -4.00 -0.98 14.48
N TYR A 98 -4.55 -1.10 15.69
CA TYR A 98 -3.96 -1.93 16.75
C TYR A 98 -4.01 -3.44 16.45
N GLU A 99 -4.94 -3.87 15.61
CA GLU A 99 -4.99 -5.25 15.10
C GLU A 99 -3.99 -5.51 13.96
N GLY A 100 -3.18 -4.51 13.58
CA GLY A 100 -2.12 -4.61 12.58
C GLY A 100 -2.55 -4.22 11.16
N ASN A 101 -3.74 -3.66 10.97
CA ASN A 101 -4.14 -3.17 9.66
C ASN A 101 -3.47 -1.83 9.36
N GLU A 102 -3.24 -1.58 8.07
CA GLU A 102 -2.76 -0.28 7.62
C GLU A 102 -3.94 0.71 7.50
N ILE A 103 -3.72 1.95 7.93
CA ILE A 103 -4.64 3.06 7.68
C ILE A 103 -3.95 4.03 6.72
N GLY A 104 -4.53 4.20 5.55
CA GLY A 104 -4.07 5.09 4.49
C GLY A 104 -4.98 6.30 4.29
N SER A 105 -4.53 7.26 3.48
CA SER A 105 -5.26 8.50 3.19
C SER A 105 -6.06 8.42 1.87
N HIS A 106 -7.28 8.96 1.87
CA HIS A 106 -8.16 9.05 0.69
C HIS A 106 -8.71 10.47 0.46
N THR A 107 -7.90 11.51 0.75
CA THR A 107 -8.28 12.94 0.82
C THR A 107 -9.21 13.27 1.99
N TYR A 108 -9.56 14.54 2.19
CA TYR A 108 -10.44 14.94 3.28
C TYR A 108 -11.91 14.73 2.85
N SER A 109 -12.31 15.30 1.72
CA SER A 109 -13.70 15.39 1.26
C SER A 109 -14.04 14.53 0.03
N HIS A 110 -13.10 13.70 -0.46
CA HIS A 110 -13.27 12.83 -1.62
C HIS A 110 -13.57 13.55 -2.97
N PRO A 111 -12.82 14.60 -3.35
CA PRO A 111 -12.99 15.26 -4.65
C PRO A 111 -12.26 14.52 -5.77
N TYR A 112 -12.65 14.77 -7.02
CA TYR A 112 -11.80 14.43 -8.17
C TYR A 112 -10.54 15.32 -8.13
N CYS A 113 -9.37 14.75 -7.83
CA CYS A 113 -8.14 15.54 -7.69
C CYS A 113 -7.77 16.36 -8.94
N THR A 114 -8.24 15.94 -10.13
CA THR A 114 -8.01 16.65 -11.41
C THR A 114 -8.94 17.84 -11.62
N LYS A 115 -9.96 18.03 -10.78
CA LYS A 115 -10.99 19.07 -10.92
C LYS A 115 -10.89 20.17 -9.86
N ILE A 116 -9.83 20.18 -9.07
CA ILE A 116 -9.58 21.15 -8.00
C ILE A 116 -8.24 21.85 -8.24
N SER A 117 -8.05 23.03 -7.65
CA SER A 117 -6.77 23.73 -7.71
C SER A 117 -5.70 22.99 -6.90
N GLU A 118 -4.42 23.25 -7.19
CA GLU A 118 -3.30 22.71 -6.41
C GLU A 118 -3.40 23.07 -4.92
N GLU A 119 -3.80 24.29 -4.59
CA GLU A 119 -3.99 24.74 -3.21
C GLU A 119 -5.03 23.87 -2.47
N VAL A 120 -6.18 23.65 -3.10
CA VAL A 120 -7.24 22.80 -2.54
C VAL A 120 -6.78 21.35 -2.46
N LEU A 121 -6.05 20.84 -3.45
CA LEU A 121 -5.48 19.49 -3.42
C LEU A 121 -4.52 19.29 -2.24
N ARG A 122 -3.59 20.23 -2.02
CA ARG A 122 -2.65 20.19 -0.90
C ARG A 122 -3.38 20.25 0.44
N TYR A 123 -4.42 21.07 0.54
CA TYR A 123 -5.29 21.11 1.72
C TYR A 123 -5.96 19.74 1.96
N GLU A 124 -6.60 19.17 0.95
CA GLU A 124 -7.29 17.88 1.00
C GLU A 124 -6.38 16.74 1.47
N ILE A 125 -5.17 16.65 0.92
CA ILE A 125 -4.17 15.63 1.27
C ILE A 125 -3.67 15.84 2.71
N LYS A 126 -3.25 17.07 3.04
CA LYS A 126 -2.66 17.40 4.34
C LYS A 126 -3.67 17.26 5.47
N LYS A 127 -4.90 17.73 5.27
CA LYS A 127 -5.97 17.68 6.27
C LYS A 127 -6.30 16.23 6.61
N ALA A 128 -6.48 15.36 5.62
CA ALA A 128 -6.76 13.94 5.85
C ALA A 128 -5.63 13.25 6.61
N LYS A 129 -4.37 13.48 6.22
CA LYS A 129 -3.21 12.92 6.92
C LYS A 129 -3.15 13.39 8.38
N ILE A 130 -3.38 14.67 8.63
CA ILE A 130 -3.43 15.23 9.99
C ILE A 130 -4.57 14.63 10.81
N ASP A 131 -5.77 14.50 10.23
CA ASP A 131 -6.93 13.91 10.91
C ASP A 131 -6.63 12.48 11.36
N ILE A 132 -6.04 11.66 10.48
CA ILE A 132 -5.64 10.29 10.80
C ILE A 132 -4.59 10.28 11.92
N MET A 133 -3.53 11.08 11.80
CA MET A 133 -2.43 11.12 12.78
C MET A 133 -2.88 11.61 14.16
N GLN A 134 -3.80 12.57 14.22
CA GLN A 134 -4.33 13.11 15.48
C GLN A 134 -5.31 12.15 16.14
N ASN A 135 -6.11 11.45 15.34
CA ASN A 135 -7.14 10.57 15.87
C ASN A 135 -6.64 9.14 16.11
N ILE A 136 -5.59 8.65 15.46
CA ILE A 136 -5.06 7.30 15.70
C ILE A 136 -3.80 7.41 16.57
N VAL A 137 -3.94 7.11 17.87
CA VAL A 137 -2.86 7.23 18.86
C VAL A 137 -1.84 6.10 18.67
N GLY A 138 -0.53 6.45 18.65
CA GLY A 138 0.55 5.45 18.58
C GLY A 138 1.60 5.69 17.49
N ASN A 139 1.85 6.95 17.10
CA ASN A 139 2.81 7.32 16.07
C ASN A 139 2.57 6.62 14.72
N ILE A 140 1.31 6.62 14.27
CA ILE A 140 0.99 6.14 12.93
C ILE A 140 1.76 6.93 11.87
N ASP A 141 2.39 6.22 10.94
CA ASP A 141 2.92 6.80 9.71
C ASP A 141 1.92 6.55 8.58
N VAL A 142 1.18 7.61 8.22
CA VAL A 142 0.23 7.59 7.10
C VAL A 142 1.03 7.65 5.80
N SER A 143 1.52 6.50 5.37
CA SER A 143 2.53 6.38 4.31
C SER A 143 1.93 6.11 2.93
N SER A 144 0.70 5.61 2.84
CA SER A 144 0.04 5.30 1.57
C SER A 144 -1.20 6.15 1.30
N PHE A 145 -1.49 6.35 0.02
CA PHE A 145 -2.62 7.13 -0.48
C PHE A 145 -3.39 6.36 -1.56
N ALA A 146 -4.70 6.57 -1.66
CA ALA A 146 -5.49 6.15 -2.81
C ALA A 146 -6.11 7.38 -3.47
N TYR A 147 -6.04 7.50 -4.80
CA TYR A 147 -6.67 8.64 -5.50
C TYR A 147 -8.19 8.43 -5.58
N PRO A 148 -9.02 9.36 -5.05
CA PRO A 148 -10.46 9.32 -5.27
C PRO A 148 -10.81 9.19 -6.75
N TYR A 149 -11.71 8.27 -7.08
CA TYR A 149 -12.12 7.94 -8.46
C TYR A 149 -10.97 7.53 -9.40
N GLY A 150 -9.77 7.23 -8.87
CA GLY A 150 -8.58 7.05 -9.68
C GLY A 150 -8.17 8.31 -10.46
N SER A 151 -8.65 9.49 -10.06
CA SER A 151 -8.40 10.75 -10.76
C SER A 151 -7.02 11.29 -10.41
N TYR A 152 -6.04 11.11 -11.29
CA TYR A 152 -4.69 11.66 -11.12
C TYR A 152 -4.04 12.05 -12.46
N ASN A 153 -2.94 12.80 -12.37
CA ASN A 153 -2.01 13.07 -13.47
C ASN A 153 -0.59 13.25 -12.89
N ASP A 154 0.41 13.53 -13.71
CA ASP A 154 1.81 13.64 -13.27
C ASP A 154 2.05 14.75 -12.23
N SER A 155 1.34 15.88 -12.33
CA SER A 155 1.46 16.98 -11.36
C SER A 155 0.87 16.56 -10.01
N ILE A 156 -0.34 15.99 -10.02
CA ILE A 156 -1.01 15.46 -8.82
C ILE A 156 -0.19 14.36 -8.16
N ARG A 157 0.40 13.45 -8.94
CA ARG A 157 1.26 12.38 -8.44
C ARG A 157 2.43 12.94 -7.64
N LYS A 158 3.13 13.93 -8.20
CA LYS A 158 4.27 14.57 -7.53
C LYS A 158 3.85 15.20 -6.21
N ILE A 159 2.74 15.93 -6.20
CA ILE A 159 2.19 16.55 -4.98
C ILE A 159 1.87 15.49 -3.93
N VAL A 160 1.21 14.38 -4.30
CA VAL A 160 0.90 13.30 -3.35
C VAL A 160 2.15 12.69 -2.74
N LEU A 161 3.22 12.50 -3.55
CA LEU A 161 4.49 11.94 -3.09
C LEU A 161 5.29 12.89 -2.17
N GLU A 162 4.96 14.18 -2.12
CA GLU A 162 5.51 15.08 -1.09
C GLU A 162 4.96 14.74 0.32
N TYR A 163 3.78 14.11 0.41
CA TYR A 163 3.11 13.80 1.67
C TYR A 163 3.08 12.30 2.01
N HIS A 164 3.18 11.41 1.02
CA HIS A 164 3.02 9.96 1.18
C HIS A 164 4.14 9.22 0.43
N LEU A 165 4.55 8.05 0.93
CA LEU A 165 5.58 7.21 0.30
C LEU A 165 5.06 6.53 -0.96
N SER A 166 3.75 6.25 -1.04
CA SER A 166 3.15 5.60 -2.19
C SER A 166 1.70 6.03 -2.40
N ALA A 167 1.22 5.86 -3.63
CA ALA A 167 -0.16 6.07 -3.99
C ALA A 167 -0.63 5.05 -5.02
N ARG A 168 -1.83 4.51 -4.81
CA ARG A 168 -2.48 3.61 -5.78
C ARG A 168 -3.55 4.30 -6.60
N THR A 169 -3.60 3.91 -7.87
CA THR A 169 -4.56 4.36 -8.88
C THR A 169 -5.77 3.42 -8.92
N ALA A 170 -6.67 3.68 -9.87
CA ALA A 170 -7.74 2.76 -10.28
C ALA A 170 -7.40 1.98 -11.56
N VAL A 171 -6.17 2.07 -12.06
CA VAL A 171 -5.76 1.42 -13.30
C VAL A 171 -5.54 -0.06 -13.04
N ASN A 172 -6.28 -0.91 -13.75
CA ASN A 172 -6.15 -2.36 -13.66
C ASN A 172 -4.73 -2.82 -14.03
N GLY A 173 -4.11 -3.60 -13.15
CA GLY A 173 -2.87 -4.30 -13.47
C GLY A 173 -2.10 -4.81 -12.26
N ILE A 174 -1.08 -5.60 -12.59
CA ILE A 174 -0.07 -6.11 -11.66
C ILE A 174 1.14 -5.20 -11.72
N ASN A 175 1.70 -4.87 -10.57
CA ASN A 175 2.93 -4.10 -10.41
C ASN A 175 4.13 -5.04 -10.47
N ASP A 176 5.22 -4.58 -11.06
CA ASP A 176 6.46 -5.36 -11.09
C ASP A 176 7.15 -5.30 -9.73
N PHE A 177 8.02 -6.26 -9.40
CA PHE A 177 8.75 -6.23 -8.12
C PHE A 177 9.86 -5.17 -8.06
N ASN A 178 10.29 -4.68 -9.22
CA ASN A 178 11.41 -3.75 -9.36
C ASN A 178 10.89 -2.37 -9.76
N LEU A 179 9.98 -1.83 -8.95
CA LEU A 179 9.42 -0.49 -9.15
C LEU A 179 10.49 0.58 -8.98
N LYS A 180 10.44 1.59 -9.84
CA LYS A 180 11.18 2.84 -9.70
C LYS A 180 10.45 3.77 -8.73
N GLU A 181 11.16 4.75 -8.22
CA GLU A 181 10.66 5.71 -7.24
C GLU A 181 9.37 6.41 -7.72
N GLU A 182 9.34 6.85 -8.98
CA GLU A 182 8.17 7.51 -9.55
C GLU A 182 6.93 6.59 -9.66
N GLU A 183 7.13 5.28 -9.78
CA GLU A 183 6.07 4.29 -9.95
C GLU A 183 5.31 4.03 -8.64
N PHE A 184 5.94 4.32 -7.48
CA PHE A 184 5.26 4.23 -6.18
C PHE A 184 4.09 5.20 -6.08
N GLY A 185 4.07 6.29 -6.83
CA GLY A 185 2.94 7.23 -6.88
C GLY A 185 1.81 6.83 -7.83
N MET A 186 1.93 5.70 -8.53
CA MET A 186 0.95 5.26 -9.54
C MET A 186 0.77 3.75 -9.57
N LEU A 187 0.72 3.12 -8.39
CA LEU A 187 0.52 1.68 -8.27
C LEU A 187 -0.80 1.27 -8.93
N LYS A 188 -0.74 0.22 -9.74
CA LYS A 188 -1.90 -0.39 -10.39
C LYS A 188 -2.64 -1.28 -9.40
N ALA A 189 -3.94 -1.41 -9.59
CA ALA A 189 -4.80 -2.17 -8.69
C ALA A 189 -6.00 -2.74 -9.45
N ILE A 190 -6.48 -3.89 -8.98
CA ILE A 190 -7.56 -4.65 -9.58
C ILE A 190 -8.84 -4.38 -8.81
N TRP A 191 -9.88 -4.00 -9.54
CA TRP A 191 -11.22 -3.84 -8.99
C TRP A 191 -11.84 -5.19 -8.65
N ALA A 192 -12.12 -5.43 -7.36
CA ALA A 192 -12.92 -6.56 -6.91
C ALA A 192 -14.35 -6.07 -6.66
N THR A 193 -15.22 -6.27 -7.64
CA THR A 193 -16.61 -5.76 -7.64
C THR A 193 -17.61 -6.90 -7.71
N SER A 194 -18.82 -6.68 -7.18
CA SER A 194 -19.92 -7.64 -7.26
C SER A 194 -20.64 -7.54 -8.61
N PRO A 195 -21.06 -8.67 -9.23
CA PRO A 195 -20.82 -10.05 -8.79
C PRO A 195 -19.35 -10.44 -8.91
N TYR A 196 -18.81 -11.07 -7.86
CA TYR A 196 -17.39 -11.42 -7.82
C TYR A 196 -17.09 -12.61 -8.74
N ASP A 197 -16.26 -12.38 -9.76
CA ASP A 197 -15.67 -13.44 -10.57
C ASP A 197 -14.42 -13.99 -9.88
N ILE A 198 -14.61 -15.04 -9.09
CA ILE A 198 -13.53 -15.66 -8.30
C ILE A 198 -12.46 -16.28 -9.20
N ASP A 199 -12.83 -16.81 -10.37
CA ASP A 199 -11.88 -17.42 -11.30
C ASP A 199 -11.00 -16.34 -11.94
N ALA A 200 -11.57 -15.20 -12.33
CA ALA A 200 -10.80 -14.06 -12.81
C ALA A 200 -9.83 -13.53 -11.74
N LEU A 201 -10.28 -13.37 -10.49
CA LEU A 201 -9.41 -12.94 -9.38
C LEU A 201 -8.29 -13.96 -9.12
N ASN A 202 -8.58 -15.26 -9.14
CA ASN A 202 -7.57 -16.30 -8.98
C ASN A 202 -6.54 -16.30 -10.12
N ASN A 203 -6.98 -16.11 -11.37
CA ASN A 203 -6.08 -16.03 -12.52
C ASN A 203 -5.08 -14.87 -12.38
N ILE A 204 -5.51 -13.73 -11.85
CA ILE A 204 -4.62 -12.60 -11.57
C ILE A 204 -3.58 -12.96 -10.50
N VAL A 205 -3.96 -13.70 -9.45
CA VAL A 205 -2.99 -14.19 -8.44
C VAL A 205 -1.96 -15.10 -9.09
N LEU A 206 -2.39 -16.03 -9.95
CA LEU A 206 -1.49 -16.93 -10.67
C LEU A 206 -0.52 -16.18 -11.58
N GLU A 207 -1.02 -15.20 -12.35
CA GLU A 207 -0.18 -14.32 -13.18
C GLU A 207 0.82 -13.54 -12.33
N THR A 208 0.38 -13.02 -11.18
CA THR A 208 1.24 -12.29 -10.23
C THR A 208 2.39 -13.17 -9.75
N ILE A 209 2.12 -14.43 -9.40
CA ILE A 209 3.15 -15.40 -8.99
C ILE A 209 4.13 -15.67 -10.14
N GLN A 210 3.66 -15.84 -11.37
CA GLN A 210 4.51 -16.08 -12.54
C GLN A 210 5.45 -14.90 -12.83
N ARG A 211 4.96 -13.67 -12.65
CA ARG A 211 5.71 -12.43 -12.90
C ARG A 211 6.63 -12.01 -11.76
N ASN A 212 6.63 -12.76 -10.67
CA ASN A 212 7.12 -12.34 -9.36
C ASN A 212 6.56 -10.96 -8.93
N GLY A 213 5.33 -10.62 -9.30
CA GLY A 213 4.78 -9.27 -9.18
C GLY A 213 4.11 -8.97 -7.85
N TYR A 214 3.41 -7.85 -7.84
CA TYR A 214 2.61 -7.34 -6.72
C TYR A 214 1.22 -6.91 -7.20
N VAL A 215 0.19 -7.56 -6.67
CA VAL A 215 -1.20 -7.22 -6.97
C VAL A 215 -1.85 -6.49 -5.80
N ILE A 216 -2.63 -5.46 -6.10
CA ILE A 216 -3.45 -4.75 -5.13
C ILE A 216 -4.91 -4.98 -5.52
N TYR A 217 -5.75 -5.44 -4.60
CA TYR A 217 -7.19 -5.55 -4.81
C TYR A 217 -7.93 -4.39 -4.15
N ILE A 218 -8.87 -3.80 -4.87
CA ILE A 218 -9.74 -2.71 -4.40
C ILE A 218 -11.11 -3.26 -4.07
N PHE A 219 -11.57 -3.01 -2.85
CA PHE A 219 -12.95 -3.20 -2.42
C PHE A 219 -13.52 -1.86 -1.93
N HIS A 220 -14.79 -1.61 -2.20
CA HIS A 220 -15.51 -0.48 -1.59
C HIS A 220 -16.47 -1.00 -0.51
N SER A 221 -17.31 -1.98 -0.89
CA SER A 221 -18.16 -2.75 0.02
C SER A 221 -17.92 -4.24 -0.21
N VAL A 222 -18.05 -5.04 0.85
CA VAL A 222 -18.02 -6.52 0.81
C VAL A 222 -19.39 -7.08 1.23
N SER A 223 -20.46 -6.34 0.96
CA SER A 223 -21.82 -6.78 1.27
C SER A 223 -22.81 -6.36 0.19
N ASN A 224 -23.90 -7.13 0.04
CA ASN A 224 -25.01 -6.79 -0.83
C ASN A 224 -25.94 -5.69 -0.25
N LYS A 225 -25.55 -5.04 0.85
CA LYS A 225 -26.43 -4.14 1.63
C LYS A 225 -25.98 -2.67 1.65
N GLU A 226 -24.97 -2.31 0.87
CA GLU A 226 -24.48 -0.92 0.74
C GLU A 226 -24.10 -0.60 -0.70
#